data_AF-A0A6A4T7B7-F1
#
_entry.id   AF-A0A6A4T7B7-F1
#
_cell.length_a   1.000
_cell.length_b   1.000
_cell.length_c   1.000
_cell.angle_alpha   90.00
_cell.angle_beta   90.00
_cell.angle_gamma   90.00
#
_symmetry.space_group_name_H-M   'P 1'
#
loop_
_entity.id
_entity.type
_entity.pdbx_description
1 polymer ?
#
loop_
_entity_poly.entity_id
_entity_poly.type
_entity_poly.pdbx_seq_one_letter_code
_entity_poly.pdbx_strand_id
1 'polypeptide(L)'
;MEPSSTEGGAEETLLKNHPPSPPHKVILKHGQELEEEQEELAEHQPLEQEDLNFERWKRRPLPKRTLHQKIDDVKTYLWNAETNEFMGRSGKSWSLILLFYAALYLFLAAMFGGCMFCLMWSISPYHPTLNDRVMPPGMTMAPHLEGQDIAFNASDRKSWKKYARSMDEYLRPYNDGTQEKRNIRCTQDRYFMQDDLEESAERKACQFKRSWLGDCSGMQDPHYGYSQGRPCVLLRMNRKGPPEAVGELQFFPKSIFDLKYYPYYGKQRHVNYSSPVVAVRFAGVQYDTHIQVQCKLNGEGIINNSPTDRYQGSVTFSLEVGA
;
A
#
# COMPACT_ATOMS: atom_id res chain seq x y z
N MET A 1 56.89 25.48 28.19
CA MET A 1 56.78 26.93 27.99
C MET A 1 55.30 27.29 27.91
N GLU A 2 54.73 27.54 29.08
CA GLU A 2 53.75 28.62 29.30
C GLU A 2 54.49 29.72 30.10
N PRO A 3 53.88 30.87 30.44
CA PRO A 3 52.70 31.55 29.87
C PRO A 3 53.05 33.00 29.46
N SER A 4 52.07 33.80 29.01
CA SER A 4 51.85 35.12 29.63
C SER A 4 50.50 35.72 29.24
N SER A 5 49.77 36.16 30.27
CA SER A 5 48.54 36.95 30.22
C SER A 5 48.78 38.31 30.87
N THR A 6 48.06 39.35 30.47
CA THR A 6 47.78 40.59 31.24
C THR A 6 46.61 41.28 30.51
N GLU A 7 45.44 41.47 31.13
CA GLU A 7 45.06 42.61 31.98
C GLU A 7 45.20 43.97 31.26
N GLY A 8 44.29 44.94 31.36
CA GLY A 8 43.02 45.03 32.11
C GLY A 8 42.26 46.28 31.63
N GLY A 9 40.99 46.45 32.02
CA GLY A 9 40.11 47.48 31.45
C GLY A 9 40.26 48.90 32.04
N ALA A 10 39.65 49.88 31.37
CA ALA A 10 39.29 51.19 31.92
C ALA A 10 37.98 51.68 31.28
N GLU A 11 37.17 52.41 32.05
CA GLU A 11 35.77 52.73 31.79
C GLU A 11 35.49 53.87 30.78
N GLU A 12 34.20 53.96 30.43
CA GLU A 12 33.53 54.95 29.58
C GLU A 12 33.92 56.43 29.78
N THR A 13 33.83 57.23 28.70
CA THR A 13 32.80 58.31 28.67
C THR A 13 32.49 58.91 27.27
N LEU A 14 31.18 59.08 27.02
CA LEU A 14 30.52 60.25 26.41
C LEU A 14 30.48 60.48 24.87
N LEU A 15 29.44 59.90 24.26
CA LEU A 15 28.52 60.41 23.23
C LEU A 15 28.87 61.66 22.37
N LYS A 16 28.79 61.50 21.02
CA LYS A 16 28.02 62.42 20.13
C LYS A 16 27.83 61.85 18.70
N ASN A 17 26.58 61.81 18.23
CA ASN A 17 26.21 61.38 16.87
C ASN A 17 25.87 62.59 15.97
N HIS A 18 26.24 62.54 14.69
CA HIS A 18 25.68 63.41 13.64
C HIS A 18 25.62 62.72 12.26
N PRO A 19 24.73 63.16 11.34
CA PRO A 19 24.13 62.28 10.31
C PRO A 19 24.72 62.45 8.89
N PRO A 20 24.36 61.55 7.95
CA PRO A 20 24.69 61.69 6.52
C PRO A 20 23.72 62.60 5.74
N SER A 21 24.20 63.06 4.58
CA SER A 21 23.64 64.09 3.68
C SER A 21 22.64 63.56 2.61
N PRO A 22 21.92 64.45 1.87
CA PRO A 22 20.69 64.10 1.15
C PRO A 22 20.84 63.85 -0.37
N PRO A 23 19.79 63.33 -1.06
CA PRO A 23 19.67 63.31 -2.52
C PRO A 23 18.87 64.48 -3.11
N HIS A 24 19.07 64.76 -4.40
CA HIS A 24 18.42 65.84 -5.16
C HIS A 24 16.97 65.53 -5.64
N LYS A 25 16.20 66.58 -5.93
CA LYS A 25 14.84 66.58 -6.54
C LYS A 25 14.83 67.21 -7.94
N VAL A 26 13.74 66.94 -8.71
CA VAL A 26 13.17 67.57 -9.97
C VAL A 26 12.67 66.42 -10.88
N ILE A 27 11.53 66.38 -11.62
CA ILE A 27 10.24 67.11 -11.79
C ILE A 27 9.34 66.15 -12.65
N LEU A 28 8.00 66.14 -12.74
CA LEU A 28 6.83 66.53 -11.90
C LEU A 28 5.53 66.02 -12.62
N LYS A 29 4.37 65.94 -11.93
CA LYS A 29 2.98 65.91 -12.48
C LYS A 29 2.61 64.95 -13.63
N HIS A 30 1.87 63.87 -13.31
CA HIS A 30 0.76 63.37 -14.16
C HIS A 30 -0.26 62.41 -13.50
N GLY A 31 -0.34 62.34 -12.16
CA GLY A 31 -1.10 61.28 -11.47
C GLY A 31 -2.04 61.78 -10.36
N GLN A 32 -2.57 63.00 -10.47
CA GLN A 32 -3.36 63.61 -9.38
C GLN A 32 -4.53 64.50 -9.84
N GLU A 33 -4.82 64.56 -11.15
CA GLU A 33 -5.96 65.30 -11.71
C GLU A 33 -7.11 64.35 -12.14
N LEU A 34 -7.13 63.09 -11.66
CA LEU A 34 -8.14 62.09 -12.01
C LEU A 34 -8.93 61.50 -10.82
N GLU A 35 -8.59 61.87 -9.58
CA GLU A 35 -9.31 61.42 -8.37
C GLU A 35 -10.24 62.52 -7.79
N GLU A 36 -10.00 63.81 -8.07
CA GLU A 36 -10.87 64.91 -7.60
C GLU A 36 -12.16 65.08 -8.44
N GLU A 37 -12.21 64.65 -9.70
CA GLU A 37 -13.44 64.75 -10.53
C GLU A 37 -14.53 63.71 -10.21
N GLN A 38 -14.27 62.75 -9.29
CA GLN A 38 -15.24 61.69 -8.97
C GLN A 38 -15.91 61.80 -7.58
N GLU A 39 -15.49 62.76 -6.73
CA GLU A 39 -16.17 63.04 -5.44
C GLU A 39 -17.24 64.15 -5.52
N GLU A 40 -17.30 64.95 -6.59
CA GLU A 40 -18.30 66.04 -6.75
C GLU A 40 -19.58 65.64 -7.52
N LEU A 41 -19.89 64.33 -7.62
CA LEU A 41 -21.14 63.85 -8.24
C LEU A 41 -21.86 62.78 -7.39
N ALA A 42 -21.93 63.02 -6.08
CA ALA A 42 -22.73 62.23 -5.13
C ALA A 42 -23.71 63.13 -4.34
N GLU A 43 -24.45 63.99 -5.05
CA GLU A 43 -25.53 64.77 -4.44
C GLU A 43 -26.62 63.85 -3.90
N HIS A 44 -27.09 64.10 -2.67
CA HIS A 44 -28.04 63.26 -1.96
C HIS A 44 -29.42 63.23 -2.65
N GLN A 45 -29.70 62.18 -3.41
CA GLN A 45 -31.07 61.85 -3.78
C GLN A 45 -31.78 61.20 -2.57
N PRO A 46 -32.90 61.75 -2.07
CA PRO A 46 -33.60 61.18 -0.93
C PRO A 46 -34.24 59.83 -1.32
N LEU A 47 -33.95 58.79 -0.54
CA LEU A 47 -34.65 57.51 -0.65
C LEU A 47 -36.13 57.71 -0.30
N GLU A 48 -37.01 57.54 -1.29
CA GLU A 48 -38.45 57.50 -1.05
C GLU A 48 -38.82 56.31 -0.16
N GLN A 49 -39.84 56.50 0.67
CA GLN A 49 -40.16 55.59 1.78
C GLN A 49 -40.80 54.25 1.34
N GLU A 50 -40.85 53.96 0.03
CA GLU A 50 -41.48 52.76 -0.54
C GLU A 50 -40.62 51.49 -0.43
N ASP A 51 -39.29 51.61 -0.35
CA ASP A 51 -38.38 50.44 -0.33
C ASP A 51 -38.36 49.66 0.99
N LEU A 52 -38.94 50.22 2.07
CA LEU A 52 -39.07 49.54 3.37
C LEU A 52 -40.28 48.59 3.47
N ASN A 53 -40.99 48.33 2.36
CA ASN A 53 -42.16 47.46 2.36
C ASN A 53 -41.81 45.96 2.42
N PHE A 54 -41.42 45.51 3.62
CA PHE A 54 -41.06 44.12 3.95
C PHE A 54 -42.17 43.08 3.68
N GLU A 55 -43.42 43.49 3.47
CA GLU A 55 -44.52 42.58 3.09
C GLU A 55 -44.28 41.97 1.70
N ARG A 56 -43.60 42.69 0.79
CA ARG A 56 -43.35 42.28 -0.61
C ARG A 56 -42.57 40.97 -0.72
N TRP A 57 -41.80 40.61 0.30
CA TRP A 57 -40.94 39.42 0.33
C TRP A 57 -41.53 38.25 1.15
N LYS A 58 -42.74 38.37 1.69
CA LYS A 58 -43.43 37.25 2.35
C LYS A 58 -43.74 36.15 1.34
N ARG A 59 -42.99 35.04 1.38
CA ARG A 59 -43.28 33.84 0.57
C ARG A 59 -44.70 33.34 0.89
N ARG A 60 -45.58 33.35 -0.12
CA ARG A 60 -46.95 32.81 0.00
C ARG A 60 -46.89 31.35 0.46
N PRO A 61 -47.75 30.91 1.40
CA PRO A 61 -47.78 29.52 1.82
C PRO A 61 -48.18 28.63 0.64
N LEU A 62 -47.35 27.62 0.31
CA LEU A 62 -47.69 26.67 -0.75
C LEU A 62 -48.93 25.86 -0.33
N PRO A 63 -49.94 25.70 -1.22
CA PRO A 63 -51.12 24.90 -0.90
C PRO A 63 -50.73 23.44 -0.65
N LYS A 64 -51.34 22.82 0.37
CA LYS A 64 -51.11 21.42 0.73
C LYS A 64 -51.71 20.49 -0.34
N ARG A 65 -50.94 20.19 -1.39
CA ARG A 65 -51.32 19.25 -2.47
C ARG A 65 -51.60 17.86 -1.92
N THR A 66 -52.64 17.20 -2.42
CA THR A 66 -53.00 15.82 -2.05
C THR A 66 -51.96 14.83 -2.60
N LEU A 67 -51.90 13.62 -2.03
CA LEU A 67 -50.93 12.60 -2.46
C LEU A 67 -51.10 12.22 -3.95
N HIS A 68 -52.35 12.15 -4.42
CA HIS A 68 -52.67 11.88 -5.82
C HIS A 68 -52.14 12.97 -6.76
N GLN A 69 -52.39 14.25 -6.44
CA GLN A 69 -51.87 15.40 -7.21
C GLN A 69 -50.34 15.38 -7.29
N LYS A 70 -49.64 15.01 -6.21
CA LYS A 70 -48.17 14.87 -6.24
C LYS A 70 -47.71 13.72 -7.13
N ILE A 71 -48.45 12.61 -7.21
CA ILE A 71 -48.13 11.47 -8.07
C ILE A 71 -48.38 11.84 -9.54
N ASP A 72 -49.47 12.55 -9.84
CA ASP A 72 -49.77 13.05 -11.19
C ASP A 72 -48.77 14.12 -11.64
N ASP A 73 -48.40 15.05 -10.75
CA ASP A 73 -47.32 16.03 -10.98
C ASP A 73 -46.00 15.31 -11.33
N VAL A 74 -45.62 14.27 -10.56
CA VAL A 74 -44.39 13.49 -10.80
C VAL A 74 -44.47 12.69 -12.10
N LYS A 75 -45.62 12.09 -12.42
CA LYS A 75 -45.84 11.36 -13.68
C LYS A 75 -45.71 12.29 -14.89
N THR A 76 -46.33 13.47 -14.81
CA THR A 76 -46.31 14.49 -15.87
C THR A 76 -44.93 15.14 -16.00
N TYR A 77 -44.22 15.33 -14.89
CA TYR A 77 -42.82 15.76 -14.89
C TYR A 77 -41.89 14.74 -15.53
N LEU A 78 -42.08 13.44 -15.23
CA LEU A 78 -41.26 12.37 -15.80
C LEU A 78 -41.46 12.29 -17.32
N TRP A 79 -42.71 12.26 -17.79
CA TRP A 79 -43.05 12.25 -19.20
C TRP A 79 -44.34 13.04 -19.48
N ASN A 80 -44.21 14.13 -20.24
CA ASN A 80 -45.36 14.85 -20.78
C ASN A 80 -45.63 14.39 -22.22
N ALA A 81 -46.71 13.63 -22.40
CA ALA A 81 -47.12 13.09 -23.69
C ALA A 81 -47.68 14.15 -24.66
N GLU A 82 -48.12 15.31 -24.15
CA GLU A 82 -48.67 16.39 -24.99
C GLU A 82 -47.56 17.22 -25.64
N THR A 83 -46.46 17.49 -24.92
CA THR A 83 -45.31 18.26 -25.42
C THR A 83 -44.14 17.39 -25.90
N ASN A 84 -44.19 16.06 -25.68
CA ASN A 84 -43.08 15.11 -25.91
C ASN A 84 -41.80 15.51 -25.18
N GLU A 85 -41.96 15.91 -23.90
CA GLU A 85 -40.86 16.33 -23.03
C GLU A 85 -40.61 15.29 -21.92
N PHE A 86 -39.34 14.98 -21.71
CA PHE A 86 -38.87 14.09 -20.64
C PHE A 86 -38.16 14.93 -19.58
N MET A 87 -38.59 14.85 -18.31
CA MET A 87 -38.03 15.62 -17.19
C MET A 87 -37.95 17.14 -17.48
N GLY A 88 -38.94 17.69 -18.18
CA GLY A 88 -39.03 19.12 -18.53
C GLY A 88 -38.07 19.59 -19.64
N ARG A 89 -37.59 18.68 -20.51
CA ARG A 89 -36.81 19.03 -21.71
C ARG A 89 -37.26 18.23 -22.93
N SER A 90 -37.26 18.87 -24.10
CA SER A 90 -37.56 18.22 -25.38
C SER A 90 -36.50 17.19 -25.78
N GLY A 91 -36.89 16.17 -26.55
CA GLY A 91 -35.97 15.13 -27.04
C GLY A 91 -34.77 15.68 -27.83
N LYS A 92 -34.94 16.81 -28.54
CA LYS A 92 -33.85 17.51 -29.25
C LYS A 92 -32.82 18.12 -28.28
N SER A 93 -33.29 18.69 -27.16
CA SER A 93 -32.42 19.20 -26.10
C SER A 93 -31.65 18.05 -25.44
N TRP A 94 -32.34 16.96 -25.09
CA TRP A 94 -31.70 15.74 -24.56
C TRP A 94 -30.65 15.16 -25.49
N SER A 95 -30.94 15.04 -26.80
CA SER A 95 -29.98 14.57 -27.80
C SER A 95 -28.72 15.45 -27.85
N LEU A 96 -28.87 16.78 -27.83
CA LEU A 96 -27.75 17.72 -27.86
C LEU A 96 -26.92 17.64 -26.57
N ILE A 97 -27.57 17.54 -25.40
CA ILE A 97 -26.92 17.35 -24.10
C ILE A 97 -26.14 16.04 -24.06
N LEU A 98 -26.75 14.93 -24.51
CA LEU A 98 -26.10 13.62 -24.53
C LEU A 98 -24.91 13.59 -25.50
N LEU A 99 -25.03 14.22 -26.68
CA LEU A 99 -23.93 14.36 -27.63
C LEU A 99 -22.78 15.22 -27.06
N PHE A 100 -23.10 16.33 -26.40
CA PHE A 100 -22.11 17.18 -25.73
C PHE A 100 -21.35 16.40 -24.65
N TYR A 101 -22.06 15.72 -23.74
CA TYR A 101 -21.41 14.93 -22.69
C TYR A 101 -20.65 13.73 -23.26
N ALA A 102 -21.14 13.07 -24.31
CA ALA A 102 -20.41 11.99 -24.97
C ALA A 102 -19.08 12.49 -25.55
N ALA A 103 -19.08 13.61 -26.28
CA ALA A 103 -17.86 14.22 -26.81
C ALA A 103 -16.90 14.67 -25.70
N LEU A 104 -17.43 15.30 -24.64
CA LEU A 104 -16.66 15.74 -23.48
C LEU A 104 -15.98 14.56 -22.75
N TYR A 105 -16.72 13.49 -22.47
CA TYR A 105 -16.18 12.31 -21.79
C TYR A 105 -15.22 11.51 -22.68
N LEU A 106 -15.42 11.46 -24.00
CA LEU A 106 -14.45 10.88 -24.93
C LEU A 106 -13.13 11.65 -24.92
N PHE A 107 -13.16 12.98 -24.94
CA PHE A 107 -11.95 13.81 -24.84
C PHE A 107 -11.26 13.64 -23.48
N LEU A 108 -12.02 13.66 -22.39
CA LEU A 108 -11.48 13.48 -21.03
C LEU A 108 -10.89 12.08 -20.82
N ALA A 109 -11.52 11.04 -21.37
CA ALA A 109 -10.98 9.68 -21.37
C ALA A 109 -9.71 9.55 -22.23
N ALA A 110 -9.64 10.21 -23.39
CA ALA A 110 -8.44 10.24 -24.22
C ALA A 110 -7.28 10.97 -23.53
N MET A 111 -7.53 12.11 -22.89
CA MET A 111 -6.54 12.82 -22.08
C MET A 111 -6.02 11.95 -20.93
N PHE A 112 -6.92 11.32 -20.16
CA PHE A 112 -6.55 10.40 -19.08
C PHE A 112 -5.74 9.20 -19.61
N GLY A 113 -6.15 8.60 -20.72
CA GLY A 113 -5.44 7.51 -21.39
C GLY A 113 -4.03 7.91 -21.83
N GLY A 114 -3.87 9.13 -22.36
CA GLY A 114 -2.56 9.70 -22.71
C GLY A 114 -1.66 9.88 -21.49
N CYS A 115 -2.18 10.44 -20.39
CA CYS A 115 -1.43 10.57 -19.14
C CYS A 115 -1.01 9.20 -18.57
N MET A 116 -1.90 8.21 -18.57
CA MET A 116 -1.59 6.84 -18.15
C MET A 116 -0.56 6.17 -19.07
N PHE A 117 -0.61 6.42 -20.38
CA PHE A 117 0.36 5.90 -21.34
C PHE A 117 1.77 6.46 -21.11
N CYS A 118 1.89 7.78 -20.91
CA CYS A 118 3.16 8.42 -20.54
C CYS A 118 3.72 7.86 -19.21
N LEU A 119 2.86 7.62 -18.22
CA LEU A 119 3.25 7.00 -16.94
C LEU A 119 3.75 5.56 -17.13
N MET A 120 3.08 4.76 -17.95
CA MET A 120 3.50 3.39 -18.25
C MET A 120 4.81 3.34 -19.06
N TRP A 121 5.10 4.36 -19.86
CA TRP A 121 6.39 4.52 -20.55
C TRP A 121 7.54 4.99 -19.64
N SER A 122 7.25 5.70 -18.55
CA SER A 122 8.27 6.15 -17.59
C SER A 122 8.67 5.09 -16.55
N ILE A 123 7.97 3.97 -16.48
CA ILE A 123 8.19 2.90 -15.49
C ILE A 123 8.89 1.72 -16.17
N SER A 124 10.03 1.28 -15.62
CA SER A 124 10.69 0.08 -16.13
C SER A 124 9.87 -1.18 -15.80
N PRO A 125 9.81 -2.18 -16.71
CA PRO A 125 9.13 -3.45 -16.43
C PRO A 125 9.98 -4.39 -15.55
N TYR A 126 11.24 -4.06 -15.31
CA TYR A 126 12.26 -4.93 -14.72
C TYR A 126 12.55 -4.66 -13.24
N HIS A 127 12.41 -3.40 -12.81
CA HIS A 127 12.60 -2.97 -11.43
C HIS A 127 11.61 -1.85 -11.06
N PRO A 128 10.98 -1.89 -9.87
CA PRO A 128 10.11 -0.81 -9.40
C PRO A 128 10.92 0.43 -9.00
N THR A 129 10.41 1.62 -9.33
CA THR A 129 11.07 2.90 -9.07
C THR A 129 11.19 3.26 -7.58
N LEU A 130 10.25 2.80 -6.74
CA LEU A 130 10.22 3.07 -5.30
C LEU A 130 10.01 1.77 -4.51
N ASN A 131 10.84 1.52 -3.49
CA ASN A 131 10.81 0.28 -2.69
C ASN A 131 10.54 0.52 -1.19
N ASP A 132 10.43 1.77 -0.74
CA ASP A 132 10.45 2.13 0.68
C ASP A 132 9.26 1.55 1.48
N ARG A 133 8.14 1.23 0.81
CA ARG A 133 6.96 0.62 1.43
C ARG A 133 7.03 -0.91 1.56
N VAL A 134 8.01 -1.57 0.94
CA VAL A 134 8.19 -3.04 0.98
C VAL A 134 9.45 -3.47 1.73
N MET A 135 10.21 -2.50 2.26
CA MET A 135 11.28 -2.73 3.21
C MET A 135 10.80 -2.39 4.63
N PRO A 136 11.19 -3.16 5.67
CA PRO A 136 11.86 -4.47 5.64
C PRO A 136 10.95 -5.64 5.18
N PRO A 137 11.54 -6.78 4.76
CA PRO A 137 10.79 -7.90 4.19
C PRO A 137 9.86 -8.60 5.19
N GLY A 138 8.66 -8.94 4.74
CA GLY A 138 7.69 -9.71 5.51
C GLY A 138 7.99 -11.21 5.60
N MET A 139 7.37 -11.86 6.59
CA MET A 139 7.34 -13.31 6.77
C MET A 139 5.99 -13.87 6.35
N THR A 140 6.00 -15.03 5.71
CA THR A 140 4.78 -15.79 5.41
C THR A 140 4.93 -17.21 5.90
N MET A 141 3.81 -17.82 6.29
CA MET A 141 3.74 -19.23 6.63
C MET A 141 2.79 -19.96 5.68
N ALA A 142 3.02 -21.25 5.48
CA ALA A 142 2.07 -22.20 4.91
C ALA A 142 1.92 -23.39 5.88
N PRO A 143 0.73 -24.02 5.95
CA PRO A 143 -0.44 -23.85 5.09
C PRO A 143 -1.19 -22.52 5.30
N HIS A 144 -1.73 -21.97 4.22
CA HIS A 144 -2.60 -20.79 4.26
C HIS A 144 -4.04 -21.25 4.05
N LEU A 145 -4.85 -21.14 5.11
CA LEU A 145 -6.30 -21.40 5.10
C LEU A 145 -7.03 -20.15 5.58
N GLU A 146 -8.34 -20.24 5.78
CA GLU A 146 -9.18 -19.17 6.31
C GLU A 146 -8.85 -18.88 7.78
N GLY A 147 -7.85 -18.04 8.01
CA GLY A 147 -7.36 -17.66 9.33
C GLY A 147 -5.86 -17.91 9.52
N GLN A 148 -5.34 -17.50 10.68
CA GLN A 148 -3.94 -17.71 11.06
C GLN A 148 -3.82 -18.73 12.20
N ASP A 149 -4.80 -19.64 12.26
CA ASP A 149 -4.99 -20.58 13.36
C ASP A 149 -5.02 -22.01 12.80
N ILE A 150 -4.10 -22.85 13.31
CA ILE A 150 -3.91 -24.24 12.92
C ILE A 150 -4.57 -25.10 14.01
N ALA A 151 -5.89 -25.22 13.94
CA ALA A 151 -6.69 -26.10 14.80
C ALA A 151 -7.03 -27.40 14.06
N PHE A 152 -6.61 -28.55 14.60
CA PHE A 152 -6.98 -29.86 14.06
C PHE A 152 -6.95 -30.98 15.10
N ASN A 153 -7.83 -31.97 14.94
CA ASN A 153 -7.75 -33.24 15.65
C ASN A 153 -6.85 -34.21 14.88
N ALA A 154 -5.83 -34.80 15.50
CA ALA A 154 -4.96 -35.80 14.86
C ALA A 154 -5.73 -37.07 14.44
N SER A 155 -6.76 -37.43 15.21
CA SER A 155 -7.58 -38.63 14.99
C SER A 155 -8.57 -38.46 13.84
N ASP A 156 -9.11 -37.26 13.61
CA ASP A 156 -10.01 -37.01 12.47
C ASP A 156 -9.24 -36.61 11.20
N ARG A 157 -9.24 -37.54 10.25
CA ARG A 157 -8.70 -37.33 8.90
C ARG A 157 -9.35 -36.14 8.17
N LYS A 158 -10.62 -35.81 8.40
CA LYS A 158 -11.26 -34.67 7.71
C LYS A 158 -10.68 -33.34 8.21
N SER A 159 -10.50 -33.21 9.53
CA SER A 159 -9.91 -32.06 10.20
C SER A 159 -8.53 -31.69 9.63
N TRP A 160 -7.59 -32.64 9.53
CA TRP A 160 -6.24 -32.31 9.06
C TRP A 160 -6.00 -32.35 7.54
N LYS A 161 -6.83 -33.08 6.76
CA LYS A 161 -6.63 -33.23 5.29
C LYS A 161 -6.57 -31.91 4.53
N LYS A 162 -7.25 -30.86 5.01
CA LYS A 162 -7.21 -29.50 4.43
C LYS A 162 -5.80 -28.89 4.47
N TYR A 163 -5.09 -29.03 5.60
CA TYR A 163 -3.72 -28.54 5.76
C TYR A 163 -2.73 -29.33 4.90
N ALA A 164 -2.80 -30.66 4.92
CA ALA A 164 -1.92 -31.52 4.10
C ALA A 164 -2.09 -31.26 2.59
N ARG A 165 -3.30 -30.98 2.10
CA ARG A 165 -3.55 -30.58 0.70
C ARG A 165 -2.92 -29.22 0.37
N SER A 166 -3.12 -28.21 1.22
CA SER A 166 -2.52 -26.88 1.06
C SER A 166 -0.98 -26.96 1.00
N MET A 167 -0.38 -27.80 1.85
CA MET A 167 1.06 -28.06 1.88
C MET A 167 1.59 -28.72 0.60
N ASP A 168 0.92 -29.75 0.06
CA ASP A 168 1.37 -30.37 -1.18
C ASP A 168 1.21 -29.45 -2.40
N GLU A 169 0.12 -28.67 -2.46
CA GLU A 169 -0.09 -27.67 -3.50
C GLU A 169 0.99 -26.57 -3.46
N TYR A 170 1.35 -26.11 -2.26
CA TYR A 170 2.45 -25.18 -2.03
C TYR A 170 3.82 -25.75 -2.42
N LEU A 171 4.06 -27.05 -2.15
CA LEU A 171 5.34 -27.71 -2.41
C LEU A 171 5.51 -28.22 -3.86
N ARG A 172 4.44 -28.28 -4.64
CA ARG A 172 4.45 -28.70 -6.06
C ARG A 172 5.53 -28.06 -6.96
N PRO A 173 5.80 -26.74 -6.92
CA PRO A 173 6.90 -26.13 -7.70
C PRO A 173 8.30 -26.53 -7.22
N TYR A 174 8.46 -26.96 -5.97
CA TYR A 174 9.74 -27.34 -5.36
C TYR A 174 10.12 -28.81 -5.59
N ASN A 175 9.24 -29.60 -6.22
CA ASN A 175 9.53 -31.00 -6.57
C ASN A 175 10.88 -31.11 -7.31
N ASP A 176 11.76 -32.00 -6.82
CA ASP A 176 13.16 -32.13 -7.27
C ASP A 176 13.30 -32.20 -8.80
N GLY A 177 12.50 -33.03 -9.48
CA GLY A 177 12.53 -33.17 -10.94
C GLY A 177 12.01 -31.95 -11.73
N THR A 178 11.26 -31.04 -11.10
CA THR A 178 10.89 -29.73 -11.68
C THR A 178 12.04 -28.74 -11.50
N GLN A 179 12.65 -28.72 -10.31
CA GLN A 179 13.75 -27.83 -9.96
C GLN A 179 15.00 -28.13 -10.78
N GLU A 180 15.38 -29.40 -10.93
CA GLU A 180 16.56 -29.80 -11.71
C GLU A 180 16.45 -29.49 -13.21
N LYS A 181 15.23 -29.40 -13.75
CA LYS A 181 14.99 -29.02 -15.15
C LYS A 181 14.97 -27.51 -15.39
N ARG A 182 14.66 -26.70 -14.37
CA ARG A 182 14.40 -25.25 -14.51
C ARG A 182 15.52 -24.37 -13.94
N ASN A 183 16.19 -24.84 -12.90
CA ASN A 183 17.09 -24.06 -12.05
C ASN A 183 18.49 -24.68 -11.98
N ILE A 184 19.49 -23.92 -11.53
CA ILE A 184 20.89 -24.35 -11.45
C ILE A 184 21.32 -24.68 -10.01
N ARG A 185 22.37 -25.50 -9.85
CA ARG A 185 22.95 -25.78 -8.52
C ARG A 185 23.89 -24.64 -8.12
N CYS A 186 23.51 -23.90 -7.08
CA CYS A 186 24.34 -22.84 -6.48
C CYS A 186 25.12 -23.40 -5.29
N THR A 187 26.45 -23.28 -5.34
CA THR A 187 27.38 -23.83 -4.32
C THR A 187 27.98 -22.78 -3.40
N GLN A 188 27.84 -21.49 -3.73
CA GLN A 188 28.39 -20.38 -2.94
C GLN A 188 27.41 -19.99 -1.83
N ASP A 189 27.85 -19.81 -0.59
CA ASP A 189 27.03 -19.26 0.50
C ASP A 189 27.11 -17.73 0.58
N ARG A 190 27.01 -17.08 -0.59
CA ARG A 190 27.01 -15.62 -0.79
C ARG A 190 25.82 -15.21 -1.66
N TYR A 191 25.53 -13.92 -1.75
CA TYR A 191 24.55 -13.39 -2.69
C TYR A 191 24.89 -13.83 -4.12
N PHE A 192 23.91 -14.39 -4.84
CA PHE A 192 24.06 -14.80 -6.23
C PHE A 192 23.77 -13.62 -7.16
N MET A 193 24.66 -12.63 -7.08
CA MET A 193 24.68 -11.49 -7.98
C MET A 193 24.91 -11.99 -9.40
N GLN A 194 24.01 -11.60 -10.29
CA GLN A 194 24.12 -11.75 -11.73
C GLN A 194 23.95 -10.34 -12.28
N ASP A 195 25.01 -9.55 -12.32
CA ASP A 195 24.95 -8.15 -12.77
C ASP A 195 25.61 -7.97 -14.14
N ASP A 196 26.48 -8.91 -14.55
CA ASP A 196 27.18 -8.94 -15.85
C ASP A 196 26.26 -9.16 -17.08
N LEU A 197 24.98 -9.50 -16.84
CA LEU A 197 23.99 -9.75 -17.90
C LEU A 197 23.17 -8.48 -18.19
N GLU A 198 22.87 -8.24 -19.46
CA GLU A 198 22.01 -7.15 -19.95
C GLU A 198 20.65 -7.10 -19.21
N GLU A 199 20.12 -5.91 -18.91
CA GLU A 199 18.95 -5.76 -18.03
C GLU A 199 17.75 -6.63 -18.44
N SER A 200 17.52 -6.77 -19.76
CA SER A 200 16.46 -7.57 -20.39
C SER A 200 16.62 -9.08 -20.23
N ALA A 201 17.83 -9.57 -19.94
CA ALA A 201 18.16 -11.00 -19.96
C ALA A 201 17.58 -11.79 -18.77
N GLU A 202 17.15 -13.02 -19.05
CA GLU A 202 16.69 -13.97 -18.04
C GLU A 202 17.81 -14.32 -17.04
N ARG A 203 17.53 -14.13 -15.75
CA ARG A 203 18.42 -14.47 -14.64
C ARG A 203 18.15 -15.90 -14.20
N LYS A 204 19.21 -16.67 -13.95
CA LYS A 204 19.10 -18.04 -13.44
C LYS A 204 18.72 -18.03 -11.95
N ALA A 205 17.97 -19.03 -11.52
CA ALA A 205 17.62 -19.24 -10.12
C ALA A 205 18.33 -20.48 -9.56
N CYS A 206 18.64 -20.42 -8.27
CA CYS A 206 19.18 -21.55 -7.53
C CYS A 206 18.08 -22.58 -7.26
N GLN A 207 18.39 -23.86 -7.45
CA GLN A 207 17.51 -24.98 -7.10
C GLN A 207 17.19 -24.95 -5.60
N PHE A 208 15.91 -25.01 -5.24
CA PHE A 208 15.47 -25.37 -3.89
C PHE A 208 14.68 -26.68 -3.95
N LYS A 209 15.29 -27.77 -3.49
CA LYS A 209 14.69 -29.11 -3.56
C LYS A 209 13.73 -29.38 -2.42
N ARG A 210 12.55 -29.93 -2.73
CA ARG A 210 11.58 -30.44 -1.75
C ARG A 210 12.18 -31.49 -0.82
N SER A 211 13.15 -32.29 -1.29
CA SER A 211 13.84 -33.29 -0.46
C SER A 211 14.65 -32.70 0.71
N TRP A 212 15.06 -31.42 0.64
CA TRP A 212 15.77 -30.73 1.73
C TRP A 212 14.88 -30.38 2.94
N LEU A 213 13.56 -30.46 2.80
CA LEU A 213 12.63 -30.28 3.92
C LEU A 213 12.51 -31.54 4.82
N GLY A 214 13.30 -32.59 4.54
CA GLY A 214 13.39 -33.79 5.38
C GLY A 214 12.03 -34.47 5.55
N ASP A 215 11.65 -34.74 6.79
CA ASP A 215 10.36 -35.36 7.14
C ASP A 215 9.16 -34.48 6.73
N CYS A 216 9.33 -33.16 6.76
CA CYS A 216 8.32 -32.19 6.32
C CYS A 216 8.23 -32.03 4.79
N SER A 217 8.98 -32.82 4.01
CA SER A 217 8.92 -32.79 2.54
C SER A 217 7.62 -33.35 1.97
N GLY A 218 6.88 -34.20 2.69
CA GLY A 218 5.74 -34.93 2.15
C GLY A 218 6.10 -36.16 1.31
N MET A 219 7.39 -36.49 1.15
CA MET A 219 7.83 -37.69 0.40
C MET A 219 7.81 -38.96 1.26
N GLN A 220 8.20 -38.85 2.53
CA GLN A 220 8.17 -39.96 3.49
C GLN A 220 6.80 -40.07 4.16
N ASP A 221 6.28 -38.93 4.65
CA ASP A 221 4.94 -38.82 5.22
C ASP A 221 4.09 -37.83 4.40
N PRO A 222 3.16 -38.30 3.55
CA PRO A 222 2.23 -37.45 2.80
C PRO A 222 1.27 -36.63 3.68
N HIS A 223 1.30 -36.81 5.00
CA HIS A 223 0.43 -36.15 5.97
C HIS A 223 1.17 -35.07 6.77
N TYR A 224 2.45 -34.81 6.49
CA TYR A 224 3.24 -33.71 7.07
C TYR A 224 3.21 -33.67 8.61
N GLY A 225 3.17 -34.83 9.26
CA GLY A 225 3.10 -35.00 10.71
C GLY A 225 1.75 -34.70 11.35
N TYR A 226 0.75 -34.21 10.61
CA TYR A 226 -0.59 -33.89 11.16
C TYR A 226 -1.31 -35.13 11.71
N SER A 227 -1.18 -36.30 11.07
CA SER A 227 -1.74 -37.56 11.56
C SER A 227 -1.15 -38.04 12.88
N GLN A 228 0.03 -37.54 13.27
CA GLN A 228 0.76 -37.90 14.48
C GLN A 228 0.63 -36.84 15.59
N GLY A 229 -0.12 -35.75 15.36
CA GLY A 229 -0.13 -34.58 16.24
C GLY A 229 1.20 -33.80 16.28
N ARG A 230 2.09 -34.02 15.30
CA ARG A 230 3.43 -33.41 15.20
C ARG A 230 3.56 -32.60 13.90
N PRO A 231 2.74 -31.55 13.71
CA PRO A 231 2.58 -30.90 12.42
C PRO A 231 3.85 -30.20 11.95
N CYS A 232 3.99 -30.11 10.63
CA CYS A 232 4.98 -29.27 9.96
C CYS A 232 4.36 -27.96 9.47
N VAL A 233 4.97 -26.82 9.83
CA VAL A 233 4.64 -25.49 9.30
C VAL A 233 5.79 -25.01 8.43
N LEU A 234 5.51 -24.54 7.23
CA LEU A 234 6.51 -23.99 6.32
C LEU A 234 6.63 -22.48 6.54
N LEU A 235 7.83 -22.00 6.81
CA LEU A 235 8.16 -20.59 6.93
C LEU A 235 8.92 -20.14 5.67
N ARG A 236 8.41 -19.11 5.00
CA ARG A 236 9.03 -18.46 3.85
C ARG A 236 9.30 -17.00 4.17
N MET A 237 10.57 -16.62 4.13
CA MET A 237 11.00 -15.22 4.16
C MET A 237 12.47 -15.06 3.76
N ASN A 238 13.06 -13.89 4.06
CA ASN A 238 14.45 -13.53 3.81
C ASN A 238 15.26 -13.27 5.10
N ARG A 239 15.99 -14.29 5.63
CA ARG A 239 17.06 -14.22 6.69
C ARG A 239 16.58 -13.94 8.14
N LYS A 240 17.32 -14.24 9.22
CA LYS A 240 17.71 -15.52 9.89
C LYS A 240 16.90 -15.57 11.22
N GLY A 241 17.01 -16.55 12.13
CA GLY A 241 16.50 -16.36 13.51
C GLY A 241 17.01 -17.41 14.52
N PRO A 242 17.33 -17.04 15.78
CA PRO A 242 17.50 -18.00 16.86
C PRO A 242 16.12 -18.43 17.41
N PRO A 243 15.93 -19.70 17.80
CA PRO A 243 14.70 -20.13 18.44
C PRO A 243 14.66 -19.69 19.91
N GLU A 244 13.60 -18.98 20.31
CA GLU A 244 13.18 -18.90 21.72
C GLU A 244 12.15 -20.02 21.98
N ALA A 245 12.18 -20.60 23.17
CA ALA A 245 11.75 -21.99 23.37
C ALA A 245 10.22 -22.19 23.41
N VAL A 246 9.70 -22.93 22.42
CA VAL A 246 8.38 -23.57 22.44
C VAL A 246 8.59 -25.08 22.24
N GLY A 247 8.96 -25.79 23.30
CA GLY A 247 9.26 -27.23 23.26
C GLY A 247 10.46 -27.60 22.38
N GLU A 248 10.55 -28.89 22.02
CA GLU A 248 11.54 -29.36 21.05
C GLU A 248 11.06 -29.07 19.62
N LEU A 249 11.69 -28.08 18.97
CA LEU A 249 11.42 -27.70 17.58
C LEU A 249 12.52 -28.25 16.66
N GLN A 250 12.13 -28.84 15.53
CA GLN A 250 13.06 -29.32 14.52
C GLN A 250 12.92 -28.50 13.23
N PHE A 251 14.04 -27.97 12.72
CA PHE A 251 14.08 -27.11 11.54
C PHE A 251 14.71 -27.84 10.35
N PHE A 252 14.07 -27.81 9.19
CA PHE A 252 14.58 -28.45 7.96
C PHE A 252 14.64 -27.45 6.78
N PRO A 253 15.74 -27.40 6.01
CA PRO A 253 17.02 -28.08 6.24
C PRO A 253 17.85 -27.47 7.38
N LYS A 254 17.67 -26.17 7.66
CA LYS A 254 18.38 -25.39 8.68
C LYS A 254 17.46 -24.27 9.17
N SER A 255 17.71 -23.69 10.35
CA SER A 255 17.05 -22.47 10.85
C SER A 255 17.52 -21.16 10.15
N ILE A 256 18.06 -21.26 8.93
CA ILE A 256 18.71 -20.16 8.21
C ILE A 256 18.29 -20.23 6.74
N PHE A 257 17.97 -19.06 6.17
CA PHE A 257 17.81 -18.88 4.73
C PHE A 257 19.18 -18.55 4.11
N ASP A 258 19.70 -19.42 3.24
CA ASP A 258 21.01 -19.21 2.60
C ASP A 258 21.00 -17.96 1.71
N LEU A 259 22.10 -17.21 1.67
CA LEU A 259 22.19 -15.94 0.92
C LEU A 259 22.12 -16.12 -0.61
N LYS A 260 22.41 -17.32 -1.12
CA LYS A 260 22.47 -17.65 -2.56
C LYS A 260 21.15 -17.54 -3.31
N TYR A 261 20.02 -17.52 -2.62
CA TYR A 261 18.72 -17.27 -3.26
C TYR A 261 18.46 -15.78 -3.53
N TYR A 262 19.34 -14.90 -3.08
CA TYR A 262 19.20 -13.45 -3.18
C TYR A 262 20.33 -12.83 -4.02
N PRO A 263 20.11 -11.71 -4.71
CA PRO A 263 18.85 -10.95 -4.79
C PRO A 263 17.83 -11.56 -5.75
N TYR A 264 16.57 -11.12 -5.63
CA TYR A 264 15.48 -11.50 -6.54
C TYR A 264 15.32 -10.43 -7.62
N TYR A 265 15.48 -10.83 -8.89
CA TYR A 265 15.50 -9.90 -10.03
C TYR A 265 14.12 -9.58 -10.65
N GLY A 266 13.04 -9.91 -9.94
CA GLY A 266 11.66 -9.68 -10.38
C GLY A 266 11.10 -10.79 -11.29
N LYS A 267 9.77 -10.89 -11.36
CA LYS A 267 9.06 -12.05 -11.97
C LYS A 267 9.34 -12.21 -13.46
N GLN A 268 9.57 -11.11 -14.18
CA GLN A 268 9.82 -11.14 -15.62
C GLN A 268 11.21 -11.70 -15.96
N ARG A 269 12.23 -11.35 -15.19
CA ARG A 269 13.62 -11.78 -15.43
C ARG A 269 13.96 -13.10 -14.75
N HIS A 270 13.33 -13.36 -13.59
CA HIS A 270 13.64 -14.50 -12.72
C HIS A 270 12.52 -15.54 -12.75
N VAL A 271 12.12 -15.93 -13.96
CA VAL A 271 10.85 -16.66 -14.25
C VAL A 271 10.67 -17.95 -13.44
N ASN A 272 11.75 -18.68 -13.21
CA ASN A 272 11.76 -19.95 -12.47
C ASN A 272 12.19 -19.82 -10.99
N TYR A 273 12.29 -18.59 -10.47
CA TYR A 273 12.69 -18.34 -9.10
C TYR A 273 11.80 -19.07 -8.09
N SER A 274 12.45 -19.74 -7.15
CA SER A 274 11.82 -20.49 -6.07
C SER A 274 12.44 -19.99 -4.78
N SER A 275 11.64 -19.29 -3.97
CA SER A 275 12.10 -18.74 -2.69
C SER A 275 12.49 -19.86 -1.72
N PRO A 276 13.56 -19.69 -0.92
CA PRO A 276 13.89 -20.68 0.08
C PRO A 276 12.79 -20.78 1.15
N VAL A 277 12.57 -22.00 1.64
CA VAL A 277 11.56 -22.34 2.64
C VAL A 277 12.26 -23.10 3.76
N VAL A 278 11.85 -22.85 5.00
CA VAL A 278 12.29 -23.61 6.18
C VAL A 278 11.05 -24.27 6.77
N ALA A 279 11.06 -25.60 6.90
CA ALA A 279 10.02 -26.29 7.65
C ALA A 279 10.34 -26.29 9.14
N VAL A 280 9.34 -26.02 9.96
CA VAL A 280 9.36 -26.19 11.42
C VAL A 280 8.44 -27.33 11.78
N ARG A 281 8.99 -28.38 12.38
CA ARG A 281 8.23 -29.49 12.95
C ARG A 281 8.14 -29.33 14.45
N PHE A 282 6.92 -29.41 14.97
CA PHE A 282 6.67 -29.40 16.40
C PHE A 282 6.79 -30.84 16.92
N ALA A 283 7.87 -31.16 17.65
CA ALA A 283 8.15 -32.55 18.03
C ALA A 283 7.28 -33.02 19.21
N GLY A 284 6.94 -32.12 20.14
CA GLY A 284 6.04 -32.38 21.25
C GLY A 284 5.13 -31.17 21.51
N VAL A 285 3.84 -31.32 21.22
CA VAL A 285 2.78 -30.33 21.45
C VAL A 285 1.85 -30.89 22.53
N GLN A 286 1.34 -30.05 23.42
CA GLN A 286 0.31 -30.49 24.37
C GLN A 286 -1.05 -30.54 23.66
N TYR A 287 -1.74 -31.67 23.78
CA TYR A 287 -3.09 -31.83 23.23
C TYR A 287 -4.09 -30.95 23.97
N ASP A 288 -5.14 -30.54 23.29
CA ASP A 288 -6.27 -29.73 23.82
C ASP A 288 -5.82 -28.41 24.48
N THR A 289 -4.70 -27.84 24.00
CA THR A 289 -4.19 -26.54 24.43
C THR A 289 -4.04 -25.57 23.26
N HIS A 290 -4.45 -24.32 23.48
CA HIS A 290 -4.33 -23.24 22.50
C HIS A 290 -2.96 -22.53 22.66
N ILE A 291 -2.00 -22.87 21.79
CA ILE A 291 -0.63 -22.37 21.86
C ILE A 291 -0.43 -21.26 20.83
N GLN A 292 -0.04 -20.06 21.27
CA GLN A 292 0.33 -18.99 20.36
C GLN A 292 1.83 -19.08 20.03
N VAL A 293 2.16 -19.31 18.76
CA VAL A 293 3.53 -19.41 18.26
C VAL A 293 3.88 -18.14 17.49
N GLN A 294 5.00 -17.49 17.86
CA GLN A 294 5.57 -16.39 17.10
C GLN A 294 6.93 -16.80 16.54
N CYS A 295 7.06 -16.88 15.22
CA CYS A 295 8.36 -17.04 14.57
C CYS A 295 8.91 -15.64 14.24
N LYS A 296 10.08 -15.30 14.79
CA LYS A 296 10.76 -14.02 14.58
C LYS A 296 12.01 -14.16 13.75
N LEU A 297 12.41 -13.05 13.12
CA LEU A 297 13.50 -13.03 12.17
C LEU A 297 14.49 -11.94 12.55
N ASN A 298 15.68 -12.40 12.85
CA ASN A 298 16.80 -11.63 13.34
C ASN A 298 17.84 -11.61 12.22
N GLY A 299 17.97 -10.44 11.60
CA GLY A 299 18.96 -10.15 10.58
C GLY A 299 19.24 -8.67 10.56
N GLU A 300 20.42 -8.32 10.11
CA GLU A 300 20.80 -6.94 9.83
C GLU A 300 19.81 -6.31 8.83
N GLY A 301 19.25 -5.16 9.21
CA GLY A 301 18.22 -4.45 8.43
C GLY A 301 16.78 -4.99 8.55
N ILE A 302 16.50 -5.96 9.43
CA ILE A 302 15.15 -6.51 9.64
C ILE A 302 14.51 -5.91 10.90
N ILE A 303 13.32 -5.31 10.75
CA ILE A 303 12.45 -4.95 11.88
C ILE A 303 11.48 -6.12 12.10
N ASN A 304 11.51 -6.68 13.30
CA ASN A 304 10.73 -7.87 13.71
C ASN A 304 9.80 -7.63 14.92
N ASN A 305 9.80 -6.40 15.45
CA ASN A 305 9.01 -5.97 16.60
C ASN A 305 8.06 -4.82 16.21
N SER A 306 7.48 -4.88 15.00
CA SER A 306 6.55 -3.86 14.51
C SER A 306 5.18 -4.02 15.20
N PRO A 307 4.64 -2.98 15.88
CA PRO A 307 3.33 -3.07 16.53
C PRO A 307 2.17 -2.92 15.54
N THR A 308 2.43 -2.39 14.33
CA THR A 308 1.42 -2.15 13.29
C THR A 308 1.31 -3.28 12.28
N ASP A 309 2.42 -3.95 11.95
CA ASP A 309 2.45 -5.05 10.98
C ASP A 309 2.98 -6.35 11.61
N ARG A 310 2.05 -7.28 11.90
CA ARG A 310 2.32 -8.61 12.44
C ARG A 310 3.04 -9.57 11.49
N TYR A 311 3.25 -9.17 10.23
CA TYR A 311 3.98 -9.93 9.21
C TYR A 311 5.37 -9.34 8.95
N GLN A 312 5.69 -8.16 9.47
CA GLN A 312 6.98 -7.50 9.26
C GLN A 312 8.05 -8.15 10.15
N GLY A 313 8.98 -8.88 9.52
CA GLY A 313 10.06 -9.61 10.22
C GLY A 313 9.61 -10.66 11.26
N SER A 314 8.32 -10.99 11.32
CA SER A 314 7.79 -12.04 12.19
C SER A 314 6.48 -12.59 11.62
N VAL A 315 6.04 -13.75 12.11
CA VAL A 315 4.69 -14.26 11.88
C VAL A 315 4.17 -14.88 13.18
N THR A 316 2.96 -14.50 13.60
CA THR A 316 2.30 -15.05 14.79
C THR A 316 1.07 -15.85 14.37
N PHE A 317 0.97 -17.10 14.83
CA PHE A 317 -0.14 -18.00 14.55
C PHE A 317 -0.56 -18.77 15.80
N SER A 318 -1.79 -19.24 15.83
CA SER A 318 -2.27 -20.13 16.90
C SER A 318 -2.16 -21.58 16.45
N LEU A 319 -1.83 -22.49 17.36
CA LEU A 319 -1.72 -23.92 17.13
C LEU A 319 -2.51 -24.66 18.21
N GLU A 320 -3.43 -25.51 17.79
CA GLU A 320 -4.28 -26.31 18.67
C GLU A 320 -4.40 -27.73 18.09
N VAL A 321 -3.98 -28.72 18.88
CA VAL A 321 -3.95 -30.13 18.47
C VAL A 321 -4.94 -30.90 19.36
N GLY A 322 -6.08 -31.29 18.81
CA GLY A 322 -7.17 -31.97 19.55
C GLY A 322 -8.57 -31.44 19.27
N ALA A 323 -8.68 -30.19 18.77
CA ALA A 323 -9.92 -29.48 18.41
C ALA A 323 -10.87 -30.24 17.46
#